data_AF-A0AAP1WED1-F1
#
_entry.id   AF-A0AAP1WED1-F1
#
_cell.length_a   1.000
_cell.length_b   1.000
_cell.length_c   1.000
_cell.angle_alpha   90.00
_cell.angle_beta   90.00
_cell.angle_gamma   90.00
#
_symmetry.space_group_name_H-M   'P 1'
#
loop_
_entity.id
_entity.type
_entity.pdbx_description
1 polymer ?
#
loop_
_entity_poly.entity_id
_entity_poly.type
_entity_poly.pdbx_seq_one_letter_code
_entity_poly.pdbx_strand_id
1 'polypeptide(L)'
;NNEDWPYFTPTQKSDASVSPCEVARQPLFNDLSSLSARYPNNTFVTETGWPAYYTWWAEDKSADGKDQSVDLRNGTLYTGSTKSFQPCLANARSTVSSVTLTSTAFDAATQAAKVKKGEAMSVTVTVKDSAGNTVPNVEFTLKRGEASPRNAGATLYGNVVAMDDLVVQPLSGSAVTLSESGNTISGMTGADGTASFTLRQDNTPGYKTPLTVTLANYASATDTLDAIFTVP
;
A
#
# COMPACT_ATOMS: atom_id res chain seq x y z
N ASN A 1 -21.26 -2.32 -29.02
CA ASN A 1 -20.83 -3.72 -29.19
C ASN A 1 -21.96 -4.67 -29.57
N ASN A 2 -23.20 -4.21 -29.84
CA ASN A 2 -24.34 -5.06 -30.23
C ASN A 2 -24.61 -6.24 -29.28
N GLU A 3 -24.38 -6.02 -27.99
CA GLU A 3 -24.51 -6.99 -26.90
C GLU A 3 -25.29 -6.35 -25.75
N ASP A 4 -26.00 -7.18 -24.99
CA ASP A 4 -26.69 -6.79 -23.77
C ASP A 4 -25.89 -7.29 -22.57
N TRP A 5 -25.47 -6.37 -21.70
CA TRP A 5 -24.57 -6.64 -20.58
C TRP A 5 -25.31 -6.48 -19.25
N PRO A 6 -25.16 -7.42 -18.30
CA PRO A 6 -25.81 -7.31 -17.02
C PRO A 6 -25.27 -6.11 -16.24
N TYR A 7 -26.18 -5.33 -15.67
CA TYR A 7 -25.86 -4.23 -14.76
C TYR A 7 -26.55 -4.45 -13.42
N PHE A 8 -25.91 -4.00 -12.36
CA PHE A 8 -26.28 -4.30 -10.99
C PHE A 8 -26.60 -3.01 -10.24
N THR A 9 -27.63 -3.05 -9.40
CA THR A 9 -27.87 -2.02 -8.38
C THR A 9 -26.87 -2.15 -7.23
N PRO A 10 -26.70 -1.13 -6.36
CA PRO A 10 -25.87 -1.23 -5.17
C PRO A 10 -26.23 -2.41 -4.25
N THR A 11 -27.52 -2.75 -4.13
CA THR A 11 -27.96 -3.92 -3.36
C THR A 11 -27.53 -5.21 -4.04
N GLN A 12 -27.72 -5.32 -5.36
CA GLN A 12 -27.37 -6.54 -6.10
C GLN A 12 -25.86 -6.79 -6.16
N LYS A 13 -25.02 -5.74 -6.29
CA LYS A 13 -23.56 -5.95 -6.32
C LYS A 13 -23.02 -6.59 -5.03
N SER A 14 -23.72 -6.35 -3.93
CA SER A 14 -23.37 -6.80 -2.57
C SER A 14 -24.07 -8.11 -2.19
N ASP A 15 -25.00 -8.59 -3.01
CA ASP A 15 -25.76 -9.81 -2.77
C ASP A 15 -25.06 -11.00 -3.45
N ALA A 16 -24.52 -11.91 -2.63
CA ALA A 16 -23.78 -13.08 -3.08
C ALA A 16 -24.60 -14.05 -3.95
N SER A 17 -25.93 -13.97 -3.94
CA SER A 17 -26.80 -14.81 -4.77
C SER A 17 -26.92 -14.33 -6.22
N VAL A 18 -26.57 -13.07 -6.49
CA VAL A 18 -26.70 -12.46 -7.83
C VAL A 18 -25.41 -11.83 -8.34
N SER A 19 -24.48 -11.45 -7.46
CA SER A 19 -23.19 -10.89 -7.86
C SER A 19 -22.37 -11.90 -8.69
N PRO A 20 -21.70 -11.47 -9.78
CA PRO A 20 -20.93 -12.36 -10.63
C PRO A 20 -19.66 -12.91 -9.96
N CYS A 21 -19.25 -12.36 -8.81
CA CYS A 21 -18.13 -12.86 -8.04
C CYS A 21 -18.23 -12.51 -6.55
N GLU A 22 -17.56 -13.32 -5.72
CA GLU A 22 -17.41 -13.06 -4.29
C GLU A 22 -16.78 -11.70 -4.00
N VAL A 23 -17.08 -11.12 -2.83
CA VAL A 23 -16.57 -9.81 -2.39
C VAL A 23 -15.05 -9.68 -2.56
N ALA A 24 -14.30 -10.73 -2.23
CA ALA A 24 -12.85 -10.76 -2.40
C ALA A 24 -12.39 -10.55 -3.86
N ARG A 25 -13.22 -10.86 -4.85
CA ARG A 25 -12.93 -10.67 -6.28
C ARG A 25 -13.51 -9.38 -6.83
N GLN A 26 -14.21 -8.59 -6.03
CA GLN A 26 -14.70 -7.30 -6.49
C GLN A 26 -13.54 -6.28 -6.43
N PRO A 27 -13.34 -5.47 -7.49
CA PRO A 27 -12.25 -4.50 -7.52
C PRO A 27 -12.55 -3.31 -6.61
N LEU A 28 -11.50 -2.72 -6.05
CA LEU A 28 -11.59 -1.47 -5.30
C LEU A 28 -11.54 -0.28 -6.26
N PHE A 29 -11.89 0.91 -5.78
CA PHE A 29 -11.78 2.16 -6.53
C PHE A 29 -10.36 2.35 -7.11
N ASN A 30 -9.32 2.05 -6.32
CA ASN A 30 -7.92 2.19 -6.75
C ASN A 30 -7.55 1.23 -7.89
N ASP A 31 -8.13 0.01 -7.93
CA ASP A 31 -7.92 -0.91 -9.07
C ASP A 31 -8.49 -0.34 -10.35
N LEU A 32 -9.72 0.18 -10.28
CA LEU A 32 -10.42 0.73 -11.44
C LEU A 32 -9.79 2.03 -11.93
N SER A 33 -9.30 2.86 -10.99
CA SER A 33 -8.54 4.06 -11.32
C SER A 33 -7.24 3.72 -12.03
N SER A 34 -6.49 2.72 -11.52
CA SER A 34 -5.26 2.23 -12.14
C SER A 34 -5.52 1.60 -13.51
N LEU A 35 -6.61 0.85 -13.64
CA LEU A 35 -7.05 0.27 -14.92
C LEU A 35 -7.38 1.36 -15.93
N SER A 36 -8.13 2.40 -15.55
CA SER A 36 -8.44 3.51 -16.43
C SER A 36 -7.18 4.27 -16.86
N ALA A 37 -6.24 4.51 -15.93
CA ALA A 37 -4.98 5.19 -16.22
C ALA A 37 -4.08 4.43 -17.22
N ARG A 38 -4.18 3.09 -17.26
CA ARG A 38 -3.48 2.25 -18.26
C ARG A 38 -3.97 2.48 -19.70
N TYR A 39 -5.21 2.94 -19.88
CA TYR A 39 -5.82 3.17 -21.20
C TYR A 39 -6.23 4.64 -21.37
N PRO A 40 -5.26 5.57 -21.47
CA PRO A 40 -5.55 7.00 -21.57
C PRO A 40 -6.25 7.37 -22.89
N ASN A 41 -6.74 8.61 -22.98
CA ASN A 41 -7.38 9.15 -24.19
C ASN A 41 -8.60 8.35 -24.67
N ASN A 42 -9.39 7.79 -23.75
CA ASN A 42 -10.62 7.04 -24.08
C ASN A 42 -10.37 5.78 -24.95
N THR A 43 -9.17 5.19 -24.84
CA THR A 43 -8.79 3.98 -25.60
C THR A 43 -9.26 2.68 -24.96
N PHE A 44 -9.78 2.72 -23.72
CA PHE A 44 -10.20 1.53 -22.98
C PHE A 44 -11.12 0.60 -23.79
N VAL A 45 -12.18 1.14 -24.42
CA VAL A 45 -13.14 0.35 -25.20
C VAL A 45 -12.50 -0.25 -26.44
N THR A 46 -11.66 0.51 -27.15
CA THR A 46 -11.02 0.05 -28.39
C THR A 46 -9.96 -1.02 -28.15
N GLU A 47 -9.23 -0.93 -27.04
CA GLU A 47 -8.14 -1.86 -26.69
C GLU A 47 -8.64 -3.13 -25.98
N THR A 48 -9.70 -3.02 -25.16
CA THR A 48 -10.19 -4.16 -24.35
C THR A 48 -11.46 -4.80 -24.89
N GLY A 49 -12.22 -4.08 -25.71
CA GLY A 49 -13.57 -4.47 -26.15
C GLY A 49 -14.65 -4.35 -25.07
N TRP A 50 -14.31 -3.94 -23.84
CA TRP A 50 -15.29 -3.83 -22.76
C TRP A 50 -16.28 -2.67 -22.97
N PRO A 51 -17.55 -2.83 -22.60
CA PRO A 51 -18.54 -1.76 -22.73
C PRO A 51 -18.25 -0.61 -21.75
N ALA A 52 -18.47 0.63 -22.20
CA ALA A 52 -18.37 1.82 -21.34
C ALA A 52 -19.62 2.70 -21.43
N TYR A 53 -20.79 2.08 -21.64
CA TYR A 53 -22.08 2.77 -21.64
C TYR A 53 -22.53 3.14 -20.22
N TYR A 54 -22.17 2.31 -19.23
CA TYR A 54 -22.29 2.58 -17.80
C TYR A 54 -20.91 2.64 -17.14
N THR A 55 -20.88 3.11 -15.89
CA THR A 55 -19.72 3.02 -15.02
C THR A 55 -19.51 1.59 -14.51
N TRP A 56 -18.40 1.36 -13.80
CA TRP A 56 -18.03 0.08 -13.23
C TRP A 56 -17.94 0.18 -11.71
N TRP A 57 -18.60 -0.73 -10.99
CA TRP A 57 -18.67 -0.74 -9.54
C TRP A 57 -17.32 -1.03 -8.89
N ALA A 58 -17.00 -0.25 -7.87
CA ALA A 58 -16.03 -0.60 -6.86
C ALA A 58 -16.70 -1.36 -5.70
N GLU A 59 -15.96 -2.21 -5.01
CA GLU A 59 -16.39 -2.91 -3.80
C GLU A 59 -16.50 -1.92 -2.63
N ASP A 60 -15.46 -1.11 -2.43
CA ASP A 60 -15.33 -0.16 -1.35
C ASP A 60 -16.28 1.04 -1.47
N LYS A 61 -16.56 1.64 -0.32
CA LYS A 61 -17.36 2.85 -0.19
C LYS A 61 -16.44 4.07 -0.18
N SER A 62 -16.98 5.21 -0.61
CA SER A 62 -16.30 6.50 -0.46
C SER A 62 -16.10 6.84 1.02
N ALA A 63 -15.29 7.87 1.29
CA ALA A 63 -15.11 8.40 2.65
C ALA A 63 -16.44 8.78 3.33
N ASP A 64 -17.45 9.18 2.55
CA ASP A 64 -18.81 9.49 3.04
C ASP A 64 -19.74 8.25 3.15
N GLY A 65 -19.19 7.04 2.98
CA GLY A 65 -19.93 5.77 3.05
C GLY A 65 -20.82 5.46 1.84
N LYS A 66 -20.61 6.12 0.68
CA LYS A 66 -21.43 5.92 -0.53
C LYS A 66 -20.82 4.88 -1.46
N ASP A 67 -21.66 4.13 -2.18
CA ASP A 67 -21.21 3.28 -3.28
C ASP A 67 -20.49 4.09 -4.35
N GLN A 68 -19.39 3.54 -4.86
CA GLN A 68 -18.54 4.19 -5.84
C GLN A 68 -18.53 3.41 -7.15
N SER A 69 -18.53 4.13 -8.26
CA SER A 69 -18.31 3.55 -9.58
C SER A 69 -17.42 4.45 -10.44
N VAL A 70 -16.70 3.87 -11.38
CA VAL A 70 -15.71 4.57 -12.20
C VAL A 70 -16.09 4.47 -13.68
N ASP A 71 -16.03 5.58 -14.40
CA ASP A 71 -16.03 5.57 -15.86
C ASP A 71 -14.61 5.23 -16.37
N LEU A 72 -14.41 4.01 -16.85
CA LEU A 72 -13.08 3.53 -17.27
C LEU A 72 -12.51 4.26 -18.50
N ARG A 73 -13.31 5.07 -19.21
CA ARG A 73 -12.85 5.88 -20.35
C ARG A 73 -11.96 7.04 -19.94
N ASN A 74 -12.18 7.59 -18.75
CA ASN A 74 -11.56 8.83 -18.30
C ASN A 74 -11.25 8.86 -16.80
N GLY A 75 -11.56 7.79 -16.05
CA GLY A 75 -11.29 7.67 -14.63
C GLY A 75 -12.25 8.42 -13.72
N THR A 76 -13.35 8.97 -14.24
CA THR A 76 -14.29 9.78 -13.44
C THR A 76 -14.98 8.93 -12.39
N LEU A 77 -14.91 9.35 -11.13
CA LEU A 77 -15.62 8.75 -10.00
C LEU A 77 -17.07 9.26 -9.91
N TYR A 78 -18.00 8.34 -9.66
CA TYR A 78 -19.41 8.60 -9.38
C TYR A 78 -19.84 7.97 -8.06
N THR A 79 -20.55 8.72 -7.22
CA THR A 79 -21.06 8.26 -5.90
C THR A 79 -22.59 8.23 -5.79
N GLY A 80 -23.28 8.34 -6.93
CA GLY A 80 -24.75 8.39 -7.01
C GLY A 80 -25.35 7.49 -8.09
N SER A 81 -24.56 6.55 -8.62
CA SER A 81 -25.03 5.62 -9.65
C SER A 81 -26.12 4.70 -9.09
N THR A 82 -27.18 4.46 -9.86
CA THR A 82 -28.25 3.53 -9.47
C THR A 82 -28.05 2.14 -10.06
N LYS A 83 -27.31 2.05 -11.17
CA LYS A 83 -26.95 0.84 -11.90
C LYS A 83 -25.56 1.04 -12.52
N SER A 84 -24.69 0.04 -12.38
CA SER A 84 -23.37 0.02 -13.02
C SER A 84 -22.98 -1.42 -13.39
N PHE A 85 -21.99 -1.59 -14.25
CA PHE A 85 -21.39 -2.91 -14.51
C PHE A 85 -20.57 -3.38 -13.30
N GLN A 86 -20.42 -4.69 -13.13
CA GLN A 86 -19.63 -5.26 -12.04
C GLN A 86 -18.46 -6.07 -12.61
N PRO A 87 -17.22 -5.56 -12.57
CA PRO A 87 -16.05 -6.33 -12.95
C PRO A 87 -15.67 -7.31 -11.83
N CYS A 88 -14.98 -8.38 -12.21
CA CYS A 88 -14.39 -9.32 -11.28
C CYS A 88 -12.89 -9.42 -11.54
N LEU A 89 -12.13 -9.35 -10.46
CA LEU A 89 -10.70 -9.62 -10.47
C LEU A 89 -10.48 -11.10 -10.83
N ALA A 90 -9.49 -11.34 -11.68
CA ALA A 90 -9.08 -12.70 -12.07
C ALA A 90 -8.64 -13.55 -10.86
N ASN A 91 -8.12 -12.89 -9.82
CA ASN A 91 -7.73 -13.51 -8.55
C ASN A 91 -8.49 -12.83 -7.41
N ALA A 92 -8.94 -13.62 -6.42
CA ALA A 92 -9.48 -13.07 -5.20
C ALA A 92 -8.41 -12.27 -4.45
N ARG A 93 -8.77 -11.11 -3.92
CA ARG A 93 -8.01 -10.42 -2.88
C ARG A 93 -7.97 -11.36 -1.70
N SER A 94 -6.78 -11.76 -1.28
CA SER A 94 -6.68 -12.60 -0.08
C SER A 94 -7.08 -11.75 1.13
N THR A 95 -7.83 -12.35 2.06
CA THR A 95 -8.16 -11.71 3.33
C THR A 95 -6.86 -11.49 4.10
N VAL A 96 -6.49 -10.24 4.31
CA VAL A 96 -5.28 -9.91 5.06
C VAL A 96 -5.62 -9.80 6.54
N SER A 97 -4.81 -10.42 7.39
CA SER A 97 -4.97 -10.36 8.85
C SER A 97 -3.85 -9.59 9.54
N SER A 98 -2.63 -9.62 8.99
CA SER A 98 -1.48 -8.99 9.63
C SER A 98 -0.43 -8.57 8.61
N VAL A 99 0.34 -7.55 8.99
CA VAL A 99 1.58 -7.16 8.33
C VAL A 99 2.70 -7.21 9.36
N THR A 100 3.92 -7.55 8.92
CA THR A 100 5.12 -7.46 9.75
C THR A 100 6.22 -6.72 9.01
N LEU A 101 7.01 -5.94 9.73
CA LEU A 101 8.17 -5.20 9.24
C LEU A 101 9.42 -5.70 9.97
N THR A 102 10.30 -6.39 9.25
CA THR A 102 11.46 -7.07 9.85
C THR A 102 12.76 -6.66 9.20
N SER A 103 13.87 -6.85 9.91
CA SER A 103 15.23 -6.67 9.39
C SER A 103 16.12 -7.81 9.82
N THR A 104 17.03 -8.24 8.94
CA THR A 104 18.09 -9.19 9.28
C THR A 104 19.14 -8.62 10.23
N ALA A 105 19.15 -7.29 10.41
CA ALA A 105 20.04 -6.58 11.33
C ALA A 105 19.35 -6.24 12.66
N PHE A 106 18.24 -6.92 13.01
CA PHE A 106 17.54 -6.69 14.27
C PHE A 106 18.41 -7.06 15.48
N ASP A 107 18.58 -6.11 16.39
CA ASP A 107 19.33 -6.26 17.63
C ASP A 107 18.36 -6.26 18.81
N ALA A 108 18.23 -7.42 19.48
CA ALA A 108 17.28 -7.60 20.57
C ALA A 108 17.62 -6.77 21.82
N ALA A 109 18.87 -6.36 22.02
CA ALA A 109 19.25 -5.53 23.17
C ALA A 109 18.73 -4.10 23.03
N THR A 110 18.76 -3.56 21.81
CA THR A 110 18.24 -2.22 21.50
C THR A 110 16.79 -2.20 21.02
N GLN A 111 16.21 -3.38 20.75
CA GLN A 111 14.87 -3.54 20.16
C GLN A 111 14.72 -2.75 18.85
N ALA A 112 15.77 -2.72 18.04
CA ALA A 112 15.85 -1.96 16.80
C ALA A 112 16.71 -2.70 15.76
N ALA A 113 16.43 -2.47 14.48
CA ALA A 113 17.37 -2.81 13.43
C ALA A 113 18.57 -1.86 13.49
N LYS A 114 19.78 -2.41 13.45
CA LYS A 114 20.99 -1.65 13.79
C LYS A 114 22.13 -1.98 12.84
N VAL A 115 22.64 -0.95 12.16
CA VAL A 115 23.85 -1.00 11.31
C VAL A 115 24.69 0.26 11.53
N LYS A 116 25.88 0.36 10.92
CA LYS A 116 26.64 1.61 10.97
C LYS A 116 26.09 2.60 9.94
N LYS A 117 26.22 3.90 10.22
CA LYS A 117 25.89 4.95 9.23
C LYS A 117 26.68 4.73 7.94
N GLY A 118 26.04 4.94 6.79
CA GLY A 118 26.59 4.60 5.48
C GLY A 118 26.38 3.16 5.01
N GLU A 119 26.05 2.22 5.92
CA GLU A 119 25.71 0.85 5.53
C GLU A 119 24.24 0.73 5.13
N ALA A 120 23.94 -0.25 4.27
CA ALA A 120 22.58 -0.57 3.86
C ALA A 120 21.95 -1.55 4.85
N MET A 121 20.82 -1.16 5.45
CA MET A 121 20.02 -2.02 6.33
C MET A 121 18.90 -2.67 5.51
N SER A 122 18.88 -4.00 5.42
CA SER A 122 17.80 -4.74 4.76
C SER A 122 16.54 -4.71 5.62
N VAL A 123 15.40 -4.39 5.01
CA VAL A 123 14.09 -4.42 5.64
C VAL A 123 13.10 -5.14 4.72
N THR A 124 12.22 -5.95 5.31
CA THR A 124 11.22 -6.74 4.60
C THR A 124 9.85 -6.57 5.24
N VAL A 125 8.89 -6.15 4.42
CA VAL A 125 7.46 -6.22 4.71
C VAL A 125 6.96 -7.60 4.35
N THR A 126 6.21 -8.26 5.23
CA THR A 126 5.52 -9.52 4.95
C THR A 126 4.06 -9.38 5.32
N VAL A 127 3.17 -9.80 4.45
CA VAL A 127 1.72 -9.75 4.68
C VAL A 127 1.18 -11.17 4.79
N LYS A 128 0.31 -11.40 5.78
CA LYS A 128 -0.30 -12.72 6.02
C LYS A 128 -1.81 -12.66 6.19
N ASP A 129 -2.47 -13.74 5.80
CA ASP A 129 -3.86 -14.02 6.11
C ASP A 129 -4.03 -14.52 7.57
N SER A 130 -5.27 -14.77 7.99
CA SER A 130 -5.58 -15.27 9.34
C SER A 130 -5.15 -16.71 9.58
N ALA A 131 -4.83 -17.46 8.52
CA ALA A 131 -4.25 -18.81 8.58
C ALA A 131 -2.72 -18.79 8.63
N GLY A 132 -2.08 -17.62 8.48
CA GLY A 132 -0.65 -17.43 8.51
C GLY A 132 0.06 -17.60 7.16
N ASN A 133 -0.68 -17.76 6.06
CA ASN A 133 -0.11 -17.83 4.71
C ASN A 133 0.24 -16.43 4.19
N THR A 134 1.30 -16.32 3.39
CA THR A 134 1.69 -15.04 2.81
C THR A 134 0.73 -14.59 1.71
N VAL A 135 0.50 -13.28 1.62
CA VAL A 135 -0.46 -12.69 0.69
C VAL A 135 0.23 -11.78 -0.34
N PRO A 136 0.18 -12.12 -1.64
CA PRO A 136 0.79 -11.31 -2.69
C PRO A 136 -0.07 -10.11 -3.08
N ASN A 137 0.56 -9.14 -3.77
CA ASN A 137 -0.08 -7.97 -4.37
C ASN A 137 -0.86 -7.10 -3.38
N VAL A 138 -0.36 -6.97 -2.15
CA VAL A 138 -0.95 -6.12 -1.11
C VAL A 138 -0.22 -4.79 -1.09
N GLU A 139 -0.96 -3.71 -1.33
CA GLU A 139 -0.46 -2.35 -1.22
C GLU A 139 -0.28 -1.93 0.23
N PHE A 140 0.84 -1.30 0.51
CA PHE A 140 1.18 -0.76 1.81
C PHE A 140 1.84 0.62 1.69
N THR A 141 1.79 1.36 2.78
CA THR A 141 2.53 2.60 2.97
C THR A 141 3.58 2.38 4.06
N LEU A 142 4.82 2.77 3.80
CA LEU A 142 5.86 2.85 4.81
C LEU A 142 6.02 4.32 5.21
N LYS A 143 5.84 4.60 6.50
CA LYS A 143 5.94 5.94 7.08
C LYS A 143 7.17 6.05 7.97
N ARG A 144 7.95 7.10 7.77
CA ARG A 144 8.98 7.54 8.70
C ARG A 144 8.34 8.28 9.86
N GLY A 145 8.65 7.92 11.10
CA GLY A 145 8.25 8.68 12.28
C GLY A 145 9.35 9.63 12.78
N GLU A 146 9.07 10.30 13.90
CA GLU A 146 10.00 11.23 14.53
C GLU A 146 11.26 10.52 15.03
N ALA A 147 12.42 11.08 14.72
CA ALA A 147 13.67 10.61 15.31
C ALA A 147 13.67 10.87 16.82
N SER A 148 14.25 9.94 17.57
CA SER A 148 14.32 10.00 19.04
C SER A 148 15.71 9.62 19.54
N PRO A 149 16.10 10.09 20.73
CA PRO A 149 17.34 9.64 21.35
C PRO A 149 17.23 8.16 21.74
N ARG A 150 18.36 7.45 21.72
CA ARG A 150 18.42 6.02 22.05
C ARG A 150 18.09 5.71 23.51
N ASN A 151 18.47 6.63 24.39
CA ASN A 151 18.35 6.46 25.84
C ASN A 151 17.21 7.30 26.39
N ALA A 152 16.46 6.73 27.34
CA ALA A 152 15.41 7.45 28.04
C ALA A 152 15.98 8.71 28.74
N GLY A 153 15.27 9.83 28.61
CA GLY A 153 15.64 11.11 29.24
C GLY A 153 16.75 11.90 28.54
N ALA A 154 17.35 11.37 27.47
CA ALA A 154 18.26 12.15 26.63
C ALA A 154 17.49 13.07 25.67
N THR A 155 18.20 14.00 25.02
CA THR A 155 17.68 14.85 23.94
C THR A 155 18.45 14.59 22.66
N LEU A 156 17.85 14.89 21.51
CA LEU A 156 18.56 14.97 20.23
C LEU A 156 19.62 16.10 20.28
N TYR A 157 20.65 16.02 19.46
CA TYR A 157 21.75 16.99 19.47
C TYR A 157 22.36 17.23 18.09
N GLY A 158 22.82 18.44 17.82
CA GLY A 158 23.29 18.82 16.49
C GLY A 158 22.13 19.22 15.56
N ASN A 159 22.41 19.28 14.25
CA ASN A 159 21.41 19.69 13.27
C ASN A 159 20.50 18.50 12.93
N VAL A 160 19.48 18.27 13.76
CA VAL A 160 18.56 17.13 13.65
C VAL A 160 18.01 16.99 12.23
N VAL A 161 17.51 18.10 11.65
CA VAL A 161 16.91 18.15 10.31
C VAL A 161 17.86 17.67 9.21
N ALA A 162 19.17 17.91 9.35
CA ALA A 162 20.15 17.43 8.38
C ALA A 162 20.66 16.01 8.69
N MET A 163 20.39 15.50 9.89
CA MET A 163 21.00 14.30 10.47
C MET A 163 20.02 13.12 10.62
N ASP A 164 18.75 13.32 10.28
CA ASP A 164 17.71 12.32 10.43
C ASP A 164 17.06 11.88 9.10
N ASP A 165 17.52 12.43 7.98
CA ASP A 165 17.18 12.01 6.62
C ASP A 165 17.40 10.51 6.42
N LEU A 166 16.35 9.81 6.01
CA LEU A 166 16.39 8.38 5.75
C LEU A 166 16.19 8.12 4.26
N VAL A 167 17.14 7.44 3.62
CA VAL A 167 17.02 7.03 2.22
C VAL A 167 16.46 5.62 2.17
N VAL A 168 15.34 5.45 1.45
CA VAL A 168 14.75 4.15 1.16
C VAL A 168 15.04 3.79 -0.31
N GLN A 169 15.67 2.66 -0.53
CA GLN A 169 15.96 2.11 -1.85
C GLN A 169 15.19 0.81 -2.03
N PRO A 170 14.12 0.78 -2.85
CA PRO A 170 13.44 -0.46 -3.24
C PRO A 170 14.38 -1.37 -4.03
N LEU A 171 14.06 -2.67 -4.12
CA LEU A 171 14.81 -3.61 -4.97
C LEU A 171 14.82 -3.21 -6.47
N SER A 172 13.77 -2.52 -6.92
CA SER A 172 13.66 -1.97 -8.27
C SER A 172 13.12 -0.55 -8.24
N GLY A 173 13.73 0.36 -8.97
CA GLY A 173 13.36 1.77 -9.02
C GLY A 173 14.36 2.68 -8.32
N SER A 174 14.00 3.96 -8.21
CA SER A 174 14.87 4.99 -7.64
C SER A 174 14.79 5.03 -6.11
N ALA A 175 15.91 5.37 -5.47
CA ALA A 175 15.90 5.74 -4.06
C ALA A 175 15.01 6.97 -3.81
N VAL A 176 14.37 6.99 -2.64
CA VAL A 176 13.55 8.10 -2.15
C VAL A 176 14.08 8.52 -0.79
N THR A 177 14.27 9.83 -0.59
CA THR A 177 14.64 10.39 0.70
C THR A 177 13.38 10.76 1.48
N LEU A 178 13.28 10.26 2.71
CA LEU A 178 12.29 10.65 3.71
C LEU A 178 12.98 11.58 4.70
N SER A 179 12.89 12.89 4.44
CA SER A 179 13.59 13.93 5.23
C SER A 179 12.80 14.38 6.45
N GLU A 180 11.48 14.25 6.43
CA GLU A 180 10.62 14.70 7.52
C GLU A 180 9.83 13.55 8.11
N SER A 181 9.44 13.71 9.37
CA SER A 181 8.49 12.79 10.00
C SER A 181 7.14 12.91 9.32
N GLY A 182 6.48 11.77 9.11
CA GLY A 182 5.27 11.70 8.31
C GLY A 182 5.51 11.56 6.82
N ASN A 183 6.74 11.71 6.31
CA ASN A 183 7.03 11.31 4.93
C ASN A 183 6.76 9.82 4.75
N THR A 184 6.22 9.48 3.57
CA THR A 184 5.81 8.12 3.24
C THR A 184 6.29 7.69 1.87
N ILE A 185 6.44 6.39 1.69
CA ILE A 185 6.47 5.74 0.37
C ILE A 185 5.36 4.69 0.29
N SER A 186 4.88 4.43 -0.92
CA SER A 186 4.01 3.29 -1.19
C SER A 186 4.80 2.12 -1.75
N GLY A 187 4.36 0.90 -1.46
CA GLY A 187 4.90 -0.34 -1.99
C GLY A 187 3.82 -1.39 -2.16
N MET A 188 4.17 -2.49 -2.81
CA MET A 188 3.29 -3.63 -3.02
C MET A 188 4.06 -4.93 -2.78
N THR A 189 3.45 -5.90 -2.09
CA THR A 189 4.05 -7.23 -1.92
C THR A 189 4.12 -7.97 -3.26
N GLY A 190 5.23 -8.67 -3.49
CA GLY A 190 5.44 -9.54 -4.64
C GLY A 190 4.65 -10.83 -4.56
N ALA A 191 4.93 -11.75 -5.49
CA ALA A 191 4.22 -13.03 -5.60
C ALA A 191 4.38 -13.96 -4.37
N ASP A 192 5.45 -13.77 -3.59
CA ASP A 192 5.68 -14.50 -2.34
C ASP A 192 5.02 -13.86 -1.11
N GLY A 193 4.33 -12.74 -1.29
CA GLY A 193 3.69 -11.96 -0.23
C GLY A 193 4.65 -11.10 0.60
N THR A 194 5.85 -10.82 0.08
CA THR A 194 6.84 -9.95 0.71
C THR A 194 7.22 -8.75 -0.16
N ALA A 195 7.75 -7.70 0.46
CA ALA A 195 8.42 -6.61 -0.24
C ALA A 195 9.68 -6.22 0.52
N SER A 196 10.83 -6.24 -0.15
CA SER A 196 12.12 -5.87 0.46
C SER A 196 12.63 -4.55 -0.09
N PHE A 197 13.32 -3.82 0.78
CA PHE A 197 14.03 -2.59 0.46
C PHE A 197 15.24 -2.45 1.39
N THR A 198 16.15 -1.55 1.03
CA THR A 198 17.26 -1.17 1.90
C THR A 198 17.08 0.24 2.40
N LEU A 199 17.42 0.46 3.66
CA LEU A 199 17.48 1.76 4.29
C LEU A 199 18.93 2.21 4.41
N ARG A 200 19.18 3.50 4.23
CA ARG A 200 20.49 4.10 4.46
C ARG A 200 20.35 5.46 5.12
N GLN A 201 21.25 5.75 6.06
CA GLN A 201 21.38 7.04 6.69
C GLN A 201 22.87 7.38 6.78
N ASP A 202 23.31 8.35 5.98
CA ASP A 202 24.73 8.68 5.81
C ASP A 202 25.19 9.74 6.82
N ASN A 203 24.32 10.71 7.12
CA ASN A 203 24.57 11.74 8.11
C ASN A 203 23.70 11.50 9.34
N THR A 204 24.29 11.00 10.42
CA THR A 204 23.56 10.77 11.68
C THR A 204 24.51 10.57 12.85
N PRO A 205 24.11 11.01 14.06
CA PRO A 205 24.77 10.64 15.32
C PRO A 205 24.29 9.30 15.90
N GLY A 206 23.38 8.58 15.22
CA GLY A 206 22.78 7.35 15.71
C GLY A 206 21.52 7.60 16.52
N TYR A 207 20.60 8.35 15.95
CA TYR A 207 19.22 8.42 16.43
C TYR A 207 18.48 7.11 16.22
N LYS A 208 17.36 6.98 16.93
CA LYS A 208 16.40 5.91 16.75
C LYS A 208 15.19 6.45 16.01
N THR A 209 14.95 5.93 14.82
CA THR A 209 13.88 6.38 13.93
C THR A 209 12.87 5.24 13.72
N PRO A 210 11.61 5.39 14.16
CA PRO A 210 10.58 4.39 13.92
C PRO A 210 10.14 4.42 12.46
N LEU A 211 9.93 3.24 11.90
CA LEU A 211 9.29 3.03 10.60
C LEU A 211 8.02 2.23 10.80
N THR A 212 6.90 2.78 10.38
CA THR A 212 5.60 2.11 10.49
C THR A 212 5.12 1.72 9.11
N VAL A 213 4.80 0.44 8.94
CA VAL A 213 4.08 -0.04 7.77
C VAL A 213 2.58 -0.06 8.07
N THR A 214 1.77 0.38 7.12
CA THR A 214 0.30 0.32 7.17
C THR A 214 -0.22 -0.22 5.86
N LEU A 215 -1.17 -1.15 5.89
CA LEU A 215 -1.81 -1.64 4.68
C LEU A 215 -2.88 -0.66 4.19
N ALA A 216 -2.91 -0.39 2.88
CA ALA A 216 -3.77 0.66 2.30
C ALA A 216 -5.27 0.41 2.58
N ASN A 217 -5.70 -0.85 2.45
CA ASN A 217 -7.11 -1.24 2.59
C ASN A 217 -7.42 -1.87 3.95
N TYR A 218 -6.42 -1.96 4.84
CA TYR A 218 -6.54 -2.55 6.17
C TYR A 218 -5.79 -1.66 7.15
N ALA A 219 -6.29 -0.43 7.36
CA ALA A 219 -5.57 0.60 8.12
C ALA A 219 -5.24 0.21 9.58
N SER A 220 -5.94 -0.76 10.16
CA SER A 220 -5.64 -1.33 11.48
C SER A 220 -4.49 -2.34 11.48
N ALA A 221 -4.12 -2.89 10.32
CA ALA A 221 -2.97 -3.78 10.17
C ALA A 221 -1.71 -2.93 9.99
N THR A 222 -0.99 -2.74 11.09
CA THR A 222 0.26 -2.01 11.13
C THR A 222 1.33 -2.79 11.86
N ASP A 223 2.59 -2.48 11.56
CA ASP A 223 3.74 -2.92 12.35
C ASP A 223 4.80 -1.82 12.36
N THR A 224 5.65 -1.79 13.39
CA THR A 224 6.69 -0.78 13.54
C THR A 224 8.05 -1.40 13.84
N LEU A 225 9.05 -0.94 13.10
CA LEU A 225 10.45 -1.29 13.30
C LEU A 225 11.24 -0.02 13.59
N ASP A 226 11.89 0.03 14.75
CA ASP A 226 12.88 1.07 15.04
C ASP A 226 14.17 0.79 14.26
N ALA A 227 14.74 1.82 13.63
CA ALA A 227 16.01 1.76 12.93
C ALA A 227 17.06 2.67 13.60
N ILE A 228 18.29 2.17 13.73
CA ILE A 228 19.43 2.89 14.29
C ILE A 228 20.65 2.74 13.36
N PHE A 229 21.21 3.87 12.96
CA PHE A 229 22.44 3.93 12.16
C PHE A 229 23.57 4.52 13.02
N THR A 230 24.40 3.67 13.61
CA THR A 230 25.40 4.12 14.60
C THR A 230 26.58 4.82 13.96
N VAL A 231 27.22 5.71 14.72
CA VAL A 231 28.59 6.12 14.41
C VAL A 231 29.54 4.90 14.47
N PRO A 232 30.62 4.89 13.68
CA PRO A 232 31.62 3.81 13.68
C PRO A 232 32.20 3.47 15.04
#